data_AF-A0A937E4C1-F1
#
_entry.id   AF-A0A937E4C1-F1
#
_cell.length_a   1.000
_cell.length_b   1.000
_cell.length_c   1.000
_cell.angle_alpha   90.00
_cell.angle_beta   90.00
_cell.angle_gamma   90.00
#
_symmetry.space_group_name_H-M   'P 1'
#
loop_
_entity.id
_entity.type
_entity.pdbx_description
1 polymer ?
#
loop_
_entity_poly.entity_id
_entity_poly.type
_entity_poly.pdbx_seq_one_letter_code
_entity_poly.pdbx_strand_id
1 'polypeptide(L)'
;MRVLALAMVLTACSSAPMNALDTYGRCTLVVRFASKCCGIDQQTRGRVADFLRSDPRVVSVTEHSWGREGEVDVCVQTRLGLDYPEFSTFYTALGDLLPENAEGTTGPVSLLLIGEDNE
;
A
#
# COMPACT_ATOMS: atom_id res chain seq x y z
N MET A 1 42.11 35.08 23.72
CA MET A 1 41.69 33.72 23.29
C MET A 1 40.20 33.75 23.04
N ARG A 2 39.76 33.60 21.78
CA ARG A 2 38.33 33.54 21.40
C ARG A 2 37.93 32.07 21.33
N VAL A 3 37.07 31.61 22.23
CA VAL A 3 36.49 30.26 22.18
C VAL A 3 35.18 30.36 21.41
N LEU A 4 35.17 29.88 20.17
CA LEU A 4 33.95 29.66 19.39
C LEU A 4 33.36 28.31 19.82
N ALA A 5 32.27 28.33 20.58
CA ALA A 5 31.49 27.13 20.87
C ALA A 5 30.52 26.88 19.71
N LEU A 6 30.78 25.81 18.97
CA LEU A 6 30.02 25.33 17.82
C LEU A 6 28.69 24.70 18.31
N ALA A 7 27.56 25.32 18.00
CA ALA A 7 26.24 24.79 18.32
C ALA A 7 25.86 23.71 17.30
N MET A 8 25.87 22.43 17.72
CA MET A 8 25.27 21.33 16.96
C MET A 8 23.74 21.45 17.03
N VAL A 9 23.13 21.85 15.91
CA VAL A 9 21.68 21.80 15.74
C VAL A 9 21.31 20.37 15.35
N LEU A 10 20.78 19.60 16.31
CA LEU A 10 20.13 18.31 16.05
C LEU A 10 18.76 18.58 15.44
N THR A 11 18.66 18.60 14.11
CA THR A 11 17.38 18.51 13.41
C THR A 11 16.83 17.10 13.55
N ALA A 12 15.92 16.90 14.49
CA ALA A 12 15.11 15.70 14.57
C ALA A 12 14.14 15.67 13.38
N CYS A 13 14.29 14.68 12.49
CA CYS A 13 13.28 14.40 11.47
C CYS A 13 12.03 13.83 12.17
N SER A 14 11.07 14.68 12.51
CA SER A 14 9.72 14.23 12.86
C SER A 14 9.00 13.78 11.58
N SER A 15 8.94 12.48 11.34
CA SER A 15 7.95 11.90 10.42
C SER A 15 6.58 12.01 11.09
N ALA A 16 5.81 13.03 10.73
CA ALA A 16 4.42 13.14 11.17
C ALA A 16 3.64 11.89 10.71
N PRO A 17 2.71 11.37 11.52
CA PRO A 17 1.83 10.30 11.08
C PRO A 17 0.99 10.82 9.91
N MET A 18 1.16 10.24 8.73
CA MET A 18 0.28 10.50 7.59
C MET A 18 -1.12 9.99 7.96
N ASN A 19 -2.12 10.85 7.88
CA ASN A 19 -3.51 10.41 7.96
C ASN A 19 -3.78 9.45 6.80
N ALA A 20 -4.27 8.26 7.11
CA ALA A 20 -4.65 7.26 6.11
C ALA A 20 -5.70 7.83 5.13
N LEU A 21 -6.63 8.67 5.61
CA LEU A 21 -7.62 9.36 4.76
C LEU A 21 -7.00 10.37 3.78
N ASP A 22 -5.98 11.13 4.20
CA ASP A 22 -5.27 12.05 3.30
C ASP A 22 -4.41 11.32 2.26
N THR A 23 -3.95 10.11 2.60
CA THR A 23 -3.09 9.30 1.74
C THR A 23 -3.90 8.43 0.77
N TYR A 24 -5.09 7.99 1.17
CA TYR A 24 -5.91 7.02 0.44
C TYR A 24 -7.33 7.50 0.11
N GLY A 25 -7.64 8.80 0.21
CA GLY A 25 -9.02 9.35 0.16
C GLY A 25 -9.86 9.08 -1.10
N ARG A 26 -9.34 8.32 -2.07
CA ARG A 26 -10.04 7.84 -3.28
C ARG A 26 -9.89 6.34 -3.52
N CYS A 27 -9.15 5.63 -2.69
CA CYS A 27 -8.91 4.20 -2.86
C CYS A 27 -10.16 3.44 -2.44
N THR A 28 -10.59 2.50 -3.27
CA THR A 28 -11.59 1.49 -2.88
C THR A 28 -10.94 0.44 -1.97
N LEU A 29 -9.70 0.06 -2.29
CA LEU A 29 -8.91 -0.84 -1.49
C LEU A 29 -7.42 -0.51 -1.61
N VAL A 30 -6.64 -1.05 -0.68
CA VAL A 30 -5.19 -0.95 -0.65
C VAL A 30 -4.58 -2.35 -0.58
N VAL A 31 -3.66 -2.64 -1.49
CA VAL A 31 -2.75 -3.80 -1.36
C VAL A 31 -1.44 -3.30 -0.78
N ARG A 32 -1.11 -3.73 0.44
CA ARG A 32 0.11 -3.32 1.14
C ARG A 32 1.16 -4.41 1.01
N PHE A 33 2.35 -4.01 0.55
CA PHE A 33 3.56 -4.83 0.51
C PHE A 33 4.52 -4.31 1.57
N ALA A 34 4.68 -5.08 2.64
CA ALA A 34 5.63 -4.78 3.71
C ALA A 34 6.83 -5.73 3.63
N SER A 35 7.93 -5.31 4.25
CA SER A 35 9.18 -6.08 4.28
C SER A 35 9.31 -6.90 5.56
N LYS A 36 9.96 -8.07 5.46
CA LYS A 36 10.58 -8.76 6.59
C LYS A 36 12.06 -8.95 6.28
N CYS A 37 12.89 -8.01 6.76
CA CYS A 37 14.35 -7.96 6.76
C CYS A 37 15.11 -7.98 5.41
N CYS A 38 14.46 -8.31 4.28
CA CYS A 38 15.13 -8.47 2.99
C CYS A 38 14.35 -7.88 1.80
N GLY A 39 13.38 -7.00 2.05
CA GLY A 39 12.53 -6.39 1.03
C GLY A 39 11.13 -6.96 0.95
N ILE A 40 10.38 -6.54 -0.07
CA ILE A 40 9.00 -6.98 -0.29
C ILE A 40 8.91 -8.23 -1.17
N ASP A 41 7.79 -8.92 -1.12
CA ASP A 41 7.46 -9.99 -2.05
C ASP A 41 7.20 -9.45 -3.47
N GLN A 42 8.26 -9.43 -4.28
CA GLN A 42 8.22 -8.95 -5.67
C GLN A 42 7.41 -9.86 -6.59
N GLN A 43 7.34 -11.16 -6.30
CA GLN A 43 6.59 -12.11 -7.12
C GLN A 43 5.09 -11.85 -7.00
N THR A 44 4.60 -11.74 -5.75
CA THR A 44 3.20 -11.40 -5.50
C THR A 44 2.87 -10.01 -6.03
N ARG A 45 3.79 -9.03 -5.88
CA ARG A 45 3.62 -7.68 -6.44
C ARG A 45 3.42 -7.69 -7.96
N GLY A 46 4.22 -8.47 -8.69
CA GLY A 46 4.07 -8.62 -10.14
C GLY A 46 2.69 -9.18 -10.53
N ARG A 47 2.27 -10.27 -9.88
CA ARG A 47 0.95 -10.89 -10.12
C ARG A 47 -0.21 -9.92 -9.85
N VAL A 48 -0.14 -9.18 -8.75
CA VAL A 48 -1.13 -8.15 -8.40
C VAL A 48 -1.14 -7.04 -9.45
N ALA A 49 0.03 -6.54 -9.89
CA ALA A 49 0.10 -5.50 -10.91
C ALA A 49 -0.49 -5.94 -12.25
N ASP A 50 -0.26 -7.19 -12.66
CA ASP A 50 -0.80 -7.73 -13.92
C ASP A 50 -2.31 -7.95 -13.83
N PHE A 51 -2.81 -8.45 -12.70
CA PHE A 51 -4.24 -8.56 -12.44
C PHE A 51 -4.92 -7.18 -12.50
N LEU A 52 -4.42 -6.20 -11.75
CA LEU A 52 -5.00 -4.86 -11.71
C LEU A 52 -4.96 -4.14 -13.07
N ARG A 53 -3.93 -4.36 -13.88
CA ARG A 53 -3.82 -3.78 -15.23
C ARG A 53 -4.80 -4.39 -16.21
N SER A 54 -5.16 -5.67 -16.04
CA SER A 54 -6.03 -6.40 -16.97
C SER A 54 -7.50 -6.35 -16.60
N ASP A 55 -7.84 -6.00 -15.35
CA ASP A 55 -9.22 -6.00 -14.87
C ASP A 55 -9.99 -4.72 -15.29
N PRO A 56 -11.08 -4.83 -16.07
CA PRO A 56 -11.85 -3.67 -16.53
C PRO A 56 -12.61 -2.94 -15.42
N ARG A 57 -12.68 -3.50 -14.21
CA ARG A 57 -13.30 -2.87 -13.03
C ARG A 57 -12.37 -1.83 -12.40
N VAL A 58 -11.08 -1.85 -12.70
CA VAL A 58 -10.08 -0.92 -12.16
C VAL A 58 -10.04 0.35 -13.00
N VAL A 59 -10.18 1.50 -12.34
CA VAL A 59 -10.13 2.83 -12.97
C VAL A 59 -8.73 3.43 -12.87
N SER A 60 -8.09 3.30 -11.71
CA SER A 60 -6.74 3.78 -11.52
C SER A 60 -6.01 3.00 -10.43
N VAL A 61 -4.69 2.93 -10.58
CA VAL A 61 -3.77 2.36 -9.60
C VAL A 61 -2.71 3.40 -9.30
N THR A 62 -2.48 3.67 -8.02
CA THR A 62 -1.40 4.56 -7.57
C THR A 62 -0.57 3.87 -6.50
N GLU A 63 0.73 4.17 -6.48
CA GLU A 63 1.68 3.58 -5.54
C GLU A 63 2.21 4.63 -4.57
N HIS A 64 2.21 4.29 -3.28
CA HIS A 64 2.77 5.11 -2.21
C HIS A 64 3.87 4.35 -1.50
N SER A 65 5.12 4.63 -1.85
CA SER A 65 6.27 4.05 -1.16
C SER A 65 6.47 4.69 0.21
N TRP A 66 6.71 3.86 1.24
CA TRP A 66 6.87 4.34 2.62
C TRP A 66 8.09 3.78 3.34
N GLY A 67 8.76 2.77 2.78
CA GLY A 67 9.94 2.16 3.37
C GLY A 67 11.17 2.15 2.45
N ARG A 68 12.29 1.68 2.98
CA ARG A 68 13.60 1.69 2.29
C ARG A 68 13.89 0.41 1.52
N GLU A 69 13.17 -0.66 1.81
CA GLU A 69 13.37 -1.99 1.24
C GLU A 69 12.34 -2.29 0.14
N GLY A 70 11.63 -1.26 -0.30
CA GLY A 70 10.62 -1.31 -1.36
C GLY A 70 9.18 -1.38 -0.85
N GLU A 71 8.96 -1.14 0.44
CA GLU A 71 7.63 -1.15 1.03
C GLU A 71 6.72 -0.10 0.40
N VAL A 72 5.55 -0.56 -0.02
CA VAL A 72 4.65 0.20 -0.88
C VAL A 72 3.20 -0.18 -0.61
N ASP A 73 2.35 0.83 -0.65
CA ASP A 73 0.91 0.66 -0.70
C ASP A 73 0.42 0.92 -2.12
N VAL A 74 -0.31 -0.06 -2.65
CA VAL A 74 -0.97 0.03 -3.96
C VAL A 74 -2.42 0.41 -3.72
N CYS A 75 -2.72 1.69 -3.93
CA CYS A 75 -4.07 2.21 -3.90
C CYS A 75 -4.79 1.83 -5.20
N VAL A 76 -5.92 1.14 -5.06
CA VAL A 76 -6.75 0.71 -6.18
C VAL A 76 -8.07 1.46 -6.10
N GLN A 77 -8.39 2.18 -7.18
CA GLN A 77 -9.70 2.75 -7.39
C GLN A 77 -10.45 1.89 -8.39
N THR A 78 -11.61 1.38 -8.00
CA THR A 78 -12.51 0.68 -8.91
C THR A 78 -13.57 1.63 -9.46
N ARG A 79 -14.33 1.19 -10.47
CA ARG A 79 -15.41 1.98 -11.05
C ARG A 79 -16.50 2.28 -10.02
N LEU A 80 -17.04 3.48 -10.08
CA LEU A 80 -18.21 3.85 -9.28
C LEU A 80 -19.41 2.94 -9.63
N GLY A 81 -20.21 2.60 -8.62
CA GLY A 81 -21.41 1.78 -8.79
C GLY A 81 -21.14 0.32 -9.14
N LEU A 82 -19.97 -0.23 -8.81
CA LEU A 82 -19.78 -1.68 -8.72
C LEU A 82 -20.80 -2.26 -7.75
N ASP A 83 -21.60 -3.21 -8.23
CA ASP A 83 -22.51 -3.91 -7.34
C ASP A 83 -21.74 -4.85 -6.40
N TYR A 84 -22.38 -5.23 -5.30
CA TYR A 84 -21.72 -6.07 -4.30
C TYR A 84 -21.24 -7.42 -4.85
N PRO A 85 -22.01 -8.16 -5.69
CA PRO A 85 -21.52 -9.39 -6.30
C PRO A 85 -20.26 -9.23 -7.17
N GLU A 86 -20.21 -8.20 -8.00
CA GLU A 86 -19.05 -7.94 -8.87
C GLU A 86 -17.83 -7.50 -8.07
N PHE A 87 -18.05 -6.66 -7.03
CA PHE A 87 -16.99 -6.24 -6.11
C PHE A 87 -16.45 -7.42 -5.30
N SER A 88 -17.34 -8.26 -4.76
CA SER A 88 -16.96 -9.47 -4.02
C SER A 88 -16.12 -10.41 -4.91
N THR A 89 -16.55 -10.62 -6.15
CA THR A 89 -15.79 -11.42 -7.12
C THR A 89 -14.40 -10.83 -7.39
N PHE A 90 -14.31 -9.50 -7.53
CA PHE A 90 -13.03 -8.80 -7.72
C PHE A 90 -12.12 -8.97 -6.50
N TYR A 91 -12.67 -8.72 -5.30
CA TYR A 91 -11.96 -8.79 -4.04
C TYR A 91 -11.40 -10.18 -3.77
N THR A 92 -12.21 -11.23 -3.98
CA THR A 92 -11.78 -12.62 -3.84
C THR A 92 -10.69 -12.96 -4.86
N ALA A 93 -10.87 -12.62 -6.13
CA ALA A 93 -9.86 -12.91 -7.16
C ALA A 93 -8.52 -12.22 -6.88
N LEU A 94 -8.54 -10.99 -6.34
CA LEU A 94 -7.35 -10.29 -5.89
C LEU A 94 -6.74 -10.98 -4.66
N GLY A 95 -7.58 -11.36 -3.68
CA GLY A 95 -7.18 -12.10 -2.47
C GLY A 95 -6.50 -13.43 -2.77
N ASP A 96 -6.98 -14.17 -3.77
CA ASP A 96 -6.41 -15.46 -4.21
C ASP A 96 -4.98 -15.32 -4.81
N LEU A 97 -4.52 -14.10 -5.08
CA LEU A 97 -3.15 -13.83 -5.49
C LEU A 97 -2.19 -13.71 -4.30
N LEU A 98 -2.72 -13.40 -3.11
CA LEU A 98 -1.90 -13.17 -1.92
C LEU A 98 -1.48 -14.51 -1.31
N PRO A 99 -0.28 -14.57 -0.71
CA PRO A 99 0.16 -15.74 0.02
C PRO A 99 -0.71 -15.94 1.27
N GLU A 100 -1.07 -17.20 1.58
CA GLU A 100 -1.88 -17.53 2.77
C GLU A 100 -1.18 -17.12 4.08
N ASN A 101 0.15 -17.13 4.09
CA ASN A 101 0.98 -16.67 5.19
C ASN A 101 2.27 -16.02 4.67
N ALA A 102 3.01 -15.34 5.54
CA ALA A 102 4.31 -14.75 5.18
C ALA A 102 5.47 -15.77 5.19
N GLU A 103 5.18 -17.08 5.30
CA GLU A 103 6.23 -18.09 5.31
C GLU A 103 6.71 -18.34 3.88
N GLY A 104 8.03 -18.24 3.67
CA GLY A 104 8.62 -18.40 2.35
C GLY A 104 8.53 -17.18 1.42
N THR A 105 7.91 -16.08 1.87
CA THR A 105 7.93 -14.78 1.15
C THR A 105 8.95 -13.84 1.75
N THR A 106 9.37 -12.83 0.98
CA THR A 106 10.32 -11.80 1.46
C THR A 106 9.66 -10.82 2.43
N GLY A 107 8.32 -10.74 2.42
CA GLY A 107 7.57 -9.95 3.38
C GLY A 107 6.05 -10.16 3.26
N PRO A 108 5.28 -9.68 4.26
CA PRO A 108 3.83 -9.85 4.27
C PRO A 108 3.16 -8.99 3.20
N VAL A 109 2.09 -9.54 2.62
CA VAL A 109 1.18 -8.82 1.72
C VAL A 109 -0.21 -8.83 2.34
N SER A 110 -0.87 -7.68 2.42
CA SER A 110 -2.19 -7.56 3.03
C SER A 110 -3.14 -6.75 2.15
N LEU A 111 -4.41 -7.17 2.13
CA LEU A 111 -5.49 -6.48 1.45
C LEU A 111 -6.34 -5.73 2.48
N LEU A 112 -6.53 -4.43 2.27
CA LEU A 112 -7.24 -3.53 3.15
C LEU A 112 -8.41 -2.91 2.38
N LEU A 113 -9.64 -3.11 2.86
CA LEU A 113 -10.79 -2.34 2.38
C LEU A 113 -10.75 -0.95 3.01
N ILE A 114 -10.88 0.08 2.19
CA ILE A 114 -11.07 1.44 2.67
C ILE A 114 -12.58 1.66 2.66
N GLY A 115 -13.19 1.78 3.83
CA GLY A 115 -14.61 2.08 3.94
C GLY A 115 -14.89 3.46 3.35
N GLU A 116 -15.95 3.58 2.56
CA GLU A 116 -16.63 4.85 2.40
C GLU A 116 -17.28 5.16 3.75
N ASP A 117 -16.61 5.99 4.55
CA ASP A 117 -17.27 6.67 5.67
C ASP A 117 -18.40 7.50 5.03
N ASN A 118 -19.61 6.94 5.06
CA ASN A 118 -20.81 7.64 4.61
C ASN A 118 -21.05 8.80 5.58
N GLU A 119 -20.56 9.99 5.23
CA GLU A 119 -21.03 11.26 5.78
C GLU A 119 -22.39 11.66 5.18
#